data_AF-A0A7W0PHM8-F1
#
_entry.id   AF-A0A7W0PHM8-F1
#
_cell.length_a   1.000
_cell.length_b   1.000
_cell.length_c   1.000
_cell.angle_alpha   90.00
_cell.angle_beta   90.00
_cell.angle_gamma   90.00
#
_symmetry.space_group_name_H-M   'P 1'
#
loop_
_entity.id
_entity.type
_entity.pdbx_description
1 polymer ?
#
loop_
_entity_poly.entity_id
_entity_poly.type
_entity_poly.pdbx_seq_one_letter_code
_entity_poly.pdbx_strand_id
1 'polypeptide(L)'
;MSELERALGVLARELDVPETPDLAPVVLAQLEPRTSRRAERRRWIVAVAVVALAALGATLAIPDARAALLRLLSIGGERIELVDELPEVPLQDDLEVALGQRVTFEEARQRSTFALRELEKPPDRVYVGGQGTVWFLYGTPERVRLLVAQSSLVPPVEGILLKKLVAPETRVERVDVRGSPGIFLSGETHFVLLLDRYGEIVEETARLARDVLIWEDGGVGLRLEGDFDLEEALRLAGSLR
;
A
#
# COMPACT_ATOMS: atom_id res chain seq x y z
N MET A 1 -5.91 6.93 -81.73
CA MET A 1 -4.58 7.45 -81.34
C MET A 1 -4.66 8.96 -81.27
N SER A 2 -4.28 9.55 -80.14
CA SER A 2 -4.35 10.99 -79.91
C SER A 2 -3.22 11.71 -80.67
N GLU A 3 -3.37 13.00 -80.94
CA GLU A 3 -2.28 13.80 -81.54
C GLU A 3 -1.01 13.80 -80.67
N LEU A 4 -1.18 13.69 -79.35
CA LEU A 4 -0.10 13.58 -78.39
C LEU A 4 0.74 12.32 -78.60
N GLU A 5 0.12 11.16 -78.83
CA GLU A 5 0.86 9.93 -79.14
C GLU A 5 1.66 10.06 -80.43
N ARG A 6 1.09 10.71 -81.44
CA ARG A 6 1.75 10.89 -82.73
C ARG A 6 2.94 11.84 -82.61
N ALA A 7 2.80 12.92 -81.84
CA ALA A 7 3.87 13.86 -81.53
C ALA A 7 4.99 13.21 -80.70
N LEU A 8 4.65 12.42 -79.68
CA LEU A 8 5.62 11.68 -78.87
C LEU A 8 6.37 10.62 -79.68
N GLY A 9 5.71 9.96 -80.62
CA GLY A 9 6.33 8.98 -81.51
C GLY A 9 7.27 9.58 -82.57
N VAL A 10 7.11 10.87 -82.91
CA VAL A 10 8.09 11.60 -83.73
C VAL A 10 9.28 12.02 -82.88
N LEU A 11 9.02 12.60 -81.70
CA LEU A 11 10.06 13.05 -80.77
C LEU A 11 10.97 11.90 -80.31
N ALA A 12 10.40 10.72 -80.05
CA ALA A 12 11.16 9.53 -79.68
C ALA A 12 12.12 9.04 -80.77
N ARG A 13 11.87 9.38 -82.04
CA ARG A 13 12.74 9.02 -83.17
C ARG A 13 13.84 10.05 -83.45
N GLU A 14 13.66 11.28 -82.97
CA GLU A 14 14.67 12.35 -83.09
C GLU A 14 15.58 12.45 -81.86
N LEU A 15 15.18 11.88 -80.73
CA LEU A 15 16.00 11.85 -79.52
C LEU A 15 17.09 10.77 -79.62
N ASP A 16 18.33 11.20 -79.78
CA ASP A 16 19.51 10.36 -79.58
C ASP A 16 19.76 10.22 -78.07
N VAL A 17 19.11 9.23 -77.46
CA VAL A 17 19.20 8.98 -76.02
C VAL A 17 20.46 8.15 -75.74
N PRO A 18 21.44 8.66 -74.97
CA PRO A 18 22.63 7.88 -74.64
C PRO A 18 22.26 6.65 -73.80
N GLU A 19 23.07 5.60 -73.88
CA GLU A 19 22.88 4.42 -73.03
C GLU A 19 22.78 4.83 -71.56
N THR A 20 21.73 4.34 -70.90
CA THR A 20 21.49 4.68 -69.49
C THR A 20 22.68 4.16 -68.68
N PRO A 21 23.39 5.03 -67.92
CA PRO A 21 24.50 4.60 -67.09
C PRO A 21 24.02 3.51 -66.12
N ASP A 22 24.86 2.50 -65.85
CA ASP A 22 24.53 1.49 -64.85
C ASP A 22 24.56 2.10 -63.45
N LEU A 23 23.39 2.54 -62.99
CA LEU A 23 23.19 3.09 -61.65
C LEU A 23 22.94 1.99 -60.60
N ALA A 24 22.80 0.72 -61.00
CA ALA A 24 22.47 -0.36 -60.08
C ALA A 24 23.49 -0.50 -58.93
N PRO A 25 24.82 -0.43 -59.15
CA PRO A 25 25.79 -0.56 -58.06
C PRO A 25 25.70 0.60 -57.05
N VAL A 26 25.50 1.82 -57.54
CA VAL A 26 25.43 3.03 -56.71
C VAL A 26 24.15 3.03 -55.85
N VAL A 27 23.03 2.63 -56.45
CA VAL A 27 21.74 2.53 -55.75
C VAL A 27 21.74 1.37 -54.76
N LEU A 28 22.30 0.19 -55.13
CA LEU A 28 22.40 -0.96 -54.22
C LEU A 28 23.29 -0.66 -53.00
N ALA A 29 24.38 0.09 -53.17
CA ALA A 29 25.21 0.53 -52.06
C ALA A 29 24.49 1.53 -51.13
N GLN A 30 23.62 2.40 -51.67
CA GLN A 30 22.80 3.31 -50.86
C GLN A 30 21.59 2.63 -50.19
N LEU A 31 21.17 1.47 -50.71
CA LEU A 31 20.13 0.63 -50.15
C LEU A 31 20.64 -0.33 -49.08
N GLU A 32 21.94 -0.30 -48.71
CA GLU A 32 22.45 -1.00 -47.54
C GLU A 32 21.52 -0.76 -46.34
N PRO A 33 21.01 -1.82 -45.71
CA PRO A 33 19.80 -1.73 -44.92
C PRO A 33 20.05 -0.89 -43.66
N ARG A 34 19.51 0.33 -43.66
CA ARG A 34 19.26 1.15 -42.45
C ARG A 34 18.42 0.41 -41.39
N THR A 35 17.90 -0.79 -41.71
CA THR A 35 17.07 -1.62 -40.85
C THR A 35 17.87 -2.34 -39.75
N SER A 36 19.15 -2.65 -39.96
CA SER A 36 19.97 -3.39 -38.98
C SER A 36 20.14 -2.63 -37.67
N ARG A 37 20.53 -1.36 -37.75
CA ARG A 37 20.72 -0.49 -36.57
C ARG A 37 19.41 -0.23 -35.79
N ARG A 38 18.26 -0.20 -36.47
CA ARG A 38 16.94 0.00 -35.83
C ARG A 38 16.43 -1.29 -35.18
N ALA A 39 16.66 -2.44 -35.81
CA ALA A 39 16.32 -3.75 -35.26
C ALA A 39 17.21 -4.09 -34.06
N GLU A 40 18.51 -3.81 -34.13
CA GLU A 40 19.44 -3.96 -33.00
C GLU A 40 19.09 -3.04 -31.83
N ARG A 41 18.81 -1.75 -32.10
CA ARG A 41 18.32 -0.83 -31.05
C ARG A 41 17.03 -1.34 -30.41
N ARG A 42 16.08 -1.86 -31.20
CA ARG A 42 14.83 -2.43 -30.66
C ARG A 42 15.10 -3.67 -29.81
N ARG A 43 16.03 -4.54 -30.23
CA ARG A 43 16.44 -5.71 -29.44
C ARG A 43 17.07 -5.30 -28.11
N TRP A 44 17.93 -4.27 -28.10
CA TRP A 44 18.52 -3.75 -26.87
C TRP A 44 17.48 -3.08 -25.96
N ILE A 45 16.54 -2.31 -26.51
CA ILE A 45 15.44 -1.73 -25.73
C ILE A 45 14.59 -2.82 -25.08
N VAL A 46 14.25 -3.87 -25.85
CA VAL A 46 13.49 -5.01 -25.31
C VAL A 46 14.31 -5.76 -24.26
N ALA A 47 15.60 -6.00 -24.49
CA ALA A 47 16.47 -6.65 -23.51
C ALA A 47 16.57 -5.85 -22.21
N VAL A 48 16.76 -4.53 -22.29
CA VAL A 48 16.77 -3.63 -21.13
C VAL A 48 15.41 -3.62 -20.43
N ALA A 49 14.29 -3.58 -21.18
CA ALA A 49 12.95 -3.63 -20.60
C ALA A 49 12.69 -4.96 -19.87
N VAL A 50 13.12 -6.09 -20.46
CA VAL A 50 13.02 -7.42 -19.83
C VAL A 50 13.87 -7.49 -18.57
N VAL A 51 15.11 -6.98 -18.61
CA VAL A 51 15.98 -6.93 -17.42
C VAL A 51 15.40 -6.01 -16.36
N ALA A 52 14.83 -4.86 -16.73
CA ALA A 52 14.19 -3.94 -15.80
C ALA A 52 12.93 -4.56 -15.17
N LEU A 53 12.11 -5.27 -15.95
CA LEU A 53 10.94 -6.00 -15.46
C LEU A 53 11.33 -7.18 -14.56
N ALA A 54 12.40 -7.91 -14.91
CA ALA A 54 12.93 -8.98 -14.08
C ALA A 54 13.53 -8.43 -12.76
N ALA A 55 14.24 -7.31 -12.82
CA ALA A 55 14.77 -6.62 -11.66
C ALA A 55 13.64 -6.09 -10.77
N LEU A 56 12.58 -5.53 -11.37
CA LEU A 56 11.37 -5.11 -10.68
C LEU A 56 10.64 -6.29 -10.02
N GLY A 57 10.53 -7.42 -10.72
CA GLY A 57 9.97 -8.64 -10.16
C GLY A 57 10.80 -9.18 -9.00
N ALA A 58 12.12 -9.14 -9.12
CA ALA A 58 13.05 -9.58 -8.07
C ALA A 58 13.03 -8.66 -6.85
N THR A 59 12.97 -7.33 -7.03
CA THR A 59 12.82 -6.38 -5.91
C THR A 59 11.47 -6.53 -5.22
N LEU A 60 10.40 -6.80 -5.96
CA LEU A 60 9.08 -7.10 -5.36
C LEU A 60 9.03 -8.44 -4.60
N ALA A 61 9.94 -9.37 -4.88
CA ALA A 61 10.04 -10.66 -4.18
C ALA A 61 10.81 -10.57 -2.85
N ILE A 62 11.63 -9.54 -2.66
CA ILE A 62 12.40 -9.30 -1.43
C ILE A 62 11.63 -8.30 -0.56
N PRO A 63 11.21 -8.64 0.68
CA PRO A 63 10.38 -7.78 1.53
C PRO A 63 10.93 -6.36 1.70
N ASP A 64 12.19 -6.21 2.11
CA ASP A 64 12.81 -4.90 2.37
C ASP A 64 12.95 -4.05 1.11
N ALA A 65 13.28 -4.68 -0.03
CA ALA A 65 13.44 -3.98 -1.31
C ALA A 65 12.10 -3.55 -1.89
N ARG A 66 11.06 -4.37 -1.71
CA ARG A 66 9.67 -4.02 -2.03
C ARG A 66 9.22 -2.83 -1.19
N ALA A 67 9.50 -2.84 0.12
CA ALA A 67 9.16 -1.74 1.01
C ALA A 67 9.82 -0.43 0.56
N ALA A 68 11.13 -0.45 0.30
CA ALA A 68 11.88 0.72 -0.21
C ALA A 68 11.34 1.26 -1.54
N LEU A 69 10.93 0.37 -2.46
CA LEU A 69 10.35 0.76 -3.74
C LEU A 69 8.96 1.37 -3.58
N LEU A 70 8.11 0.79 -2.73
CA LEU A 70 6.78 1.32 -2.43
C LEU A 70 6.87 2.69 -1.71
N ARG A 71 7.88 2.88 -0.84
CA ARG A 71 8.28 4.16 -0.21
C ARG A 71 8.55 5.23 -1.25
N LEU A 72 9.39 4.91 -2.22
CA LEU A 72 9.72 5.83 -3.31
C LEU A 72 8.50 6.21 -4.16
N LEU A 73 7.61 5.25 -4.42
CA LEU A 73 6.46 5.45 -5.31
C LEU A 73 5.23 6.02 -4.59
N SER A 74 5.26 6.15 -3.27
CA SER A 74 4.07 6.54 -2.49
C SER A 74 2.84 5.70 -2.84
N ILE A 75 2.99 4.37 -3.03
CA ILE A 75 1.90 3.40 -3.29
C ILE A 75 1.77 2.42 -2.09
N GLY A 76 0.54 2.14 -1.62
CA GLY A 76 0.26 1.16 -0.56
C GLY A 76 -0.80 1.61 0.45
N GLY A 77 -1.64 0.67 0.88
CA GLY A 77 -2.53 0.76 2.04
C GLY A 77 -2.01 -0.14 3.15
N GLU A 78 -2.37 0.17 4.40
CA GLU A 78 -1.93 -0.61 5.56
C GLU A 78 -2.44 -2.03 5.55
N ARG A 79 -1.70 -2.93 6.20
CA ARG A 79 -2.10 -4.32 6.34
C ARG A 79 -1.86 -4.81 7.76
N ILE A 80 -2.79 -5.59 8.27
CA ILE A 80 -2.57 -6.35 9.50
C ILE A 80 -1.96 -7.69 9.07
N GLU A 81 -0.69 -7.89 9.38
CA GLU A 81 -0.03 -9.19 9.22
C GLU A 81 0.28 -9.75 10.59
N LEU A 82 -0.14 -11.00 10.82
CA LEU A 82 0.23 -11.77 12.00
C LEU A 82 1.58 -12.45 11.69
N VAL A 83 2.58 -12.26 12.54
CA VAL A 83 3.98 -12.70 12.32
C VAL A 83 4.41 -13.79 13.32
N ASP A 84 5.30 -14.71 12.90
CA ASP A 84 5.52 -16.01 13.58
C ASP A 84 6.33 -15.87 14.85
N GLU A 85 7.28 -14.97 14.77
CA GLU A 85 8.20 -14.58 15.80
C GLU A 85 8.12 -13.07 15.79
N LEU A 86 7.94 -12.46 16.97
CA LEU A 86 8.01 -11.01 17.06
C LEU A 86 9.38 -10.63 16.50
N PRO A 87 9.46 -9.78 15.46
CA PRO A 87 10.73 -9.19 15.13
C PRO A 87 11.29 -8.51 16.38
N GLU A 88 12.61 -8.37 16.47
CA GLU A 88 13.28 -7.66 17.56
C GLU A 88 12.90 -6.17 17.53
N VAL A 89 11.66 -5.87 17.86
CA VAL A 89 11.14 -4.54 18.10
C VAL A 89 11.27 -4.34 19.59
N PRO A 90 11.96 -3.30 20.07
CA PRO A 90 11.99 -3.00 21.48
C PRO A 90 10.55 -2.83 21.95
N LEU A 91 10.08 -3.74 22.80
CA LEU A 91 8.76 -3.63 23.41
C LEU A 91 8.74 -2.33 24.21
N GLN A 92 7.78 -1.47 23.88
CA GLN A 92 7.64 -0.18 24.54
C GLN A 92 6.87 -0.40 25.84
N ASP A 93 7.60 -0.71 26.91
CA ASP A 93 7.02 -0.99 28.23
C ASP A 93 6.31 0.25 28.83
N ASP A 94 6.72 1.45 28.40
CA ASP A 94 6.05 2.70 28.77
C ASP A 94 4.93 3.02 27.77
N LEU A 95 3.69 2.79 28.21
CA LEU A 95 2.51 3.07 27.41
C LEU A 95 2.43 4.54 26.99
N GLU A 96 2.83 5.50 27.82
CA GLU A 96 2.74 6.92 27.42
C GLU A 96 3.67 7.24 26.27
N VAL A 97 4.87 6.64 26.26
CA VAL A 97 5.79 6.76 25.12
C VAL A 97 5.21 6.07 23.89
N ALA A 98 4.57 4.91 24.04
CA ALA A 98 3.94 4.18 22.94
C ALA A 98 2.74 4.91 22.31
N LEU A 99 1.95 5.64 23.11
CA LEU A 99 0.77 6.37 22.63
C LEU A 99 1.12 7.74 22.01
N GLY A 100 2.37 8.20 22.18
CA GLY A 100 2.87 9.45 21.62
C GLY A 100 2.59 10.68 22.50
N GLN A 101 2.29 11.81 21.87
CA GLN A 101 2.16 13.08 22.58
C GLN A 101 0.80 13.18 23.27
N ARG A 102 0.79 13.39 24.60
CA ARG A 102 -0.43 13.75 25.32
C ARG A 102 -0.93 15.13 24.90
N VAL A 103 -2.21 15.22 24.55
CA VAL A 103 -2.89 16.44 24.10
C VAL A 103 -4.28 16.56 24.74
N THR A 104 -4.92 17.71 24.55
CA THR A 104 -6.36 17.87 24.83
C THR A 104 -7.21 17.28 23.69
N PHE A 105 -8.48 16.98 24.00
CA PHE A 105 -9.42 16.52 22.97
C PHE A 105 -9.56 17.51 21.81
N GLU A 106 -9.62 18.81 22.12
CA GLU A 106 -9.77 19.86 21.11
C GLU A 106 -8.54 19.92 20.19
N GLU A 107 -7.32 19.81 20.74
CA GLU A 107 -6.10 19.73 19.94
C GLU A 107 -6.06 18.48 19.06
N ALA A 108 -6.46 17.32 19.59
CA ALA A 108 -6.55 16.10 18.79
C ALA A 108 -7.54 16.26 17.63
N ARG A 109 -8.70 16.87 17.88
CA ARG A 109 -9.70 17.16 16.85
C ARG A 109 -9.18 18.11 15.77
N GLN A 110 -8.39 19.11 16.15
CA GLN A 110 -7.79 20.06 15.19
C GLN A 110 -6.67 19.45 14.35
N ARG A 111 -5.94 18.47 14.90
CA ARG A 111 -4.86 17.75 14.19
C ARG A 111 -5.38 16.60 13.34
N SER A 112 -6.55 16.07 13.67
CA SER A 112 -7.17 14.96 12.95
C SER A 112 -7.75 15.41 11.61
N THR A 113 -7.57 14.57 10.60
CA THR A 113 -8.19 14.72 9.27
C THR A 113 -9.58 14.09 9.19
N PHE A 114 -10.03 13.44 10.26
CA PHE A 114 -11.31 12.74 10.37
C PHE A 114 -12.06 13.13 11.64
N ALA A 115 -13.38 12.91 11.65
CA ALA A 115 -14.20 13.14 12.83
C ALA A 115 -13.89 12.07 13.89
N LEU A 116 -13.46 12.52 15.07
CA LEU A 116 -13.17 11.63 16.19
C LEU A 116 -14.47 11.01 16.72
N ARG A 117 -14.46 9.70 16.89
CA ARG A 117 -15.53 8.89 17.48
C ARG A 117 -15.35 8.79 18.98
N GLU A 118 -16.34 9.20 19.76
CA GLU A 118 -16.26 9.19 21.22
C GLU A 118 -17.39 8.41 21.88
N LEU A 119 -17.12 7.92 23.10
CA LEU A 119 -18.16 7.37 23.97
C LEU A 119 -18.87 8.52 24.68
N GLU A 120 -20.06 8.24 25.23
CA GLU A 120 -20.80 9.22 26.03
C GLU A 120 -19.99 9.73 27.24
N LYS A 121 -19.20 8.83 27.84
CA LYS A 121 -18.21 9.23 28.84
C LYS A 121 -16.97 9.75 28.10
N PRO A 122 -16.45 10.94 28.43
CA PRO A 122 -15.22 11.43 27.82
C PRO A 122 -14.00 10.59 28.26
N PRO A 123 -12.93 10.54 27.44
CA PRO A 123 -11.71 9.85 27.81
C PRO A 123 -10.98 10.55 28.96
N ASP A 124 -10.28 9.77 29.78
CA ASP A 124 -9.48 10.28 30.89
C ASP A 124 -8.19 10.96 30.37
N ARG A 125 -7.64 10.47 29.24
CA ARG A 125 -6.47 11.04 28.55
C ARG A 125 -6.59 10.88 27.04
N VAL A 126 -6.03 11.83 26.29
CA VAL A 126 -5.96 11.80 24.82
C VAL A 126 -4.51 11.92 24.39
N TYR A 127 -4.11 11.10 23.42
CA TYR A 127 -2.78 11.16 22.83
C TYR A 127 -2.87 11.21 21.31
N VAL A 128 -1.85 11.79 20.69
CA VAL A 128 -1.62 11.74 19.24
C VAL A 128 -0.29 11.04 19.02
N GLY A 129 -0.37 9.86 18.42
CA GLY A 129 0.75 9.07 17.98
C GLY A 129 1.22 9.42 16.57
N GLY A 130 2.17 8.65 16.10
CA GLY A 130 2.72 8.63 14.76
C GLY A 130 1.66 8.32 13.72
N GLN A 131 1.92 8.81 12.51
CA GLN A 131 0.98 8.75 11.38
C GLN A 131 -0.40 9.39 11.68
N GLY A 132 -0.52 10.18 12.75
CA GLY A 132 -1.75 10.89 13.12
C GLY A 132 -2.78 10.04 13.86
N THR A 133 -2.38 8.88 14.41
CA THR A 133 -3.29 8.05 15.22
C THR A 133 -3.71 8.79 16.48
N VAL A 134 -5.02 8.85 16.74
CA VAL A 134 -5.57 9.44 17.95
C VAL A 134 -5.96 8.32 18.92
N TRP A 135 -5.45 8.43 20.14
CA TRP A 135 -5.68 7.48 21.22
C TRP A 135 -6.55 8.08 22.31
N PHE A 136 -7.67 7.43 22.62
CA PHE A 136 -8.46 7.72 23.80
C PHE A 136 -8.21 6.66 24.86
N LEU A 137 -7.68 7.09 26.00
CA LEU A 137 -7.43 6.24 27.15
C LEU A 137 -8.50 6.49 28.22
N TYR A 138 -9.19 5.42 28.60
CA TYR A 138 -10.06 5.36 29.75
C TYR A 138 -9.35 4.61 30.87
N GLY A 139 -8.97 5.32 31.93
CA GLY A 139 -8.14 4.84 33.02
C GLY A 139 -6.87 5.67 33.19
N THR A 140 -5.80 5.01 33.63
CA THR A 140 -4.45 5.58 33.67
C THR A 140 -3.49 4.66 32.91
N PRO A 141 -2.29 5.12 32.53
CA PRO A 141 -1.32 4.26 31.86
C PRO A 141 -0.96 3.00 32.67
N GLU A 142 -1.02 3.08 33.99
CA GLU A 142 -0.76 1.97 34.92
C GLU A 142 -1.99 1.06 35.12
N ARG A 143 -3.19 1.53 34.73
CA ARG A 143 -4.45 0.80 34.85
C ARG A 143 -5.37 1.18 33.69
N VAL A 144 -5.05 0.65 32.51
CA VAL A 144 -5.86 0.79 31.31
C VAL A 144 -7.15 -0.01 31.47
N ARG A 145 -8.30 0.65 31.35
CA ARG A 145 -9.60 -0.04 31.29
C ARG A 145 -10.04 -0.26 29.85
N LEU A 146 -9.87 0.78 29.03
CA LEU A 146 -10.17 0.76 27.60
C LEU A 146 -9.23 1.72 26.90
N LEU A 147 -8.73 1.29 25.76
CA LEU A 147 -7.99 2.11 24.82
C LEU A 147 -8.74 2.10 23.48
N VAL A 148 -8.94 3.27 22.90
CA VAL A 148 -9.56 3.42 21.57
C VAL A 148 -8.55 4.08 20.65
N ALA A 149 -8.11 3.37 19.62
CA ALA A 149 -7.31 3.91 18.52
C ALA A 149 -8.22 4.35 17.39
N GLN A 150 -7.90 5.50 16.79
CA GLN A 150 -8.58 6.01 15.61
C GLN A 150 -7.54 6.55 14.65
N SER A 151 -7.62 6.15 13.39
CA SER A 151 -6.66 6.59 12.39
C SER A 151 -7.27 6.65 10.99
N SER A 152 -6.66 7.46 10.12
CA SER A 152 -6.93 7.38 8.67
C SER A 152 -6.37 6.10 8.05
N LEU A 153 -5.62 5.33 8.82
CA LEU A 153 -5.06 4.05 8.42
C LEU A 153 -6.18 3.01 8.48
N VAL A 154 -6.78 2.71 7.34
CA VAL A 154 -7.90 1.76 7.26
C VAL A 154 -7.37 0.33 7.25
N PRO A 155 -7.70 -0.50 8.25
CA PRO A 155 -7.26 -1.88 8.27
C PRO A 155 -7.97 -2.66 7.15
N PRO A 156 -7.26 -3.47 6.34
CA PRO A 156 -7.88 -4.22 5.25
C PRO A 156 -8.54 -5.47 5.81
N VAL A 157 -9.68 -5.31 6.49
CA VAL A 157 -10.38 -6.41 7.19
C VAL A 157 -10.66 -7.60 6.27
N GLU A 158 -10.98 -7.34 5.00
CA GLU A 158 -11.26 -8.35 3.97
C GLU A 158 -10.00 -9.06 3.44
N GLY A 159 -8.83 -8.43 3.59
CA GLY A 159 -7.54 -8.88 3.06
C GLY A 159 -6.57 -9.44 4.10
N ILE A 160 -7.00 -9.55 5.36
CA ILE A 160 -6.18 -10.17 6.42
C ILE A 160 -6.02 -11.65 6.08
N LEU A 161 -4.87 -11.97 5.51
CA LEU A 161 -4.43 -13.33 5.33
C LEU A 161 -4.14 -13.86 6.75
N LEU A 162 -5.11 -14.57 7.32
CA LEU A 162 -5.03 -15.24 8.62
C LEU A 162 -4.03 -16.42 8.52
N LYS A 163 -2.77 -16.14 8.22
CA LYS A 163 -1.69 -17.13 8.30
C LYS A 163 -1.16 -17.13 9.72
N LYS A 164 -1.93 -17.84 10.55
CA LYS A 164 -1.46 -18.76 11.58
C LYS A 164 -0.47 -18.26 12.63
N LEU A 165 -0.46 -16.99 13.04
CA LEU A 165 0.54 -16.52 14.02
C LEU A 165 -0.04 -15.71 15.14
N VAL A 166 -0.72 -16.52 15.89
CA VAL A 166 -1.32 -16.28 17.15
C VAL A 166 -0.43 -17.06 18.11
N ALA A 167 0.07 -16.44 19.19
CA ALA A 167 0.56 -17.22 20.32
C ALA A 167 -0.50 -18.30 20.58
N PRO A 168 -0.18 -19.60 20.72
CA PRO A 168 -1.07 -20.75 20.43
C PRO A 168 -2.53 -20.73 20.95
N GLU A 169 -2.89 -19.77 21.79
CA GLU A 169 -4.17 -19.57 22.45
C GLU A 169 -4.98 -18.32 22.02
N THR A 170 -4.51 -17.43 21.13
CA THR A 170 -5.37 -16.34 20.60
C THR A 170 -6.47 -16.92 19.69
N ARG A 171 -7.67 -16.38 19.75
CA ARG A 171 -8.81 -16.72 18.90
C ARG A 171 -9.08 -15.52 18.02
N VAL A 172 -9.33 -15.80 16.75
CA VAL A 172 -9.65 -14.77 15.77
C VAL A 172 -11.04 -15.03 15.25
N GLU A 173 -11.94 -14.06 15.45
CA GLU A 173 -13.33 -14.14 15.03
C GLU A 173 -13.65 -12.99 14.08
N ARG A 174 -14.31 -13.30 12.97
CA ARG A 174 -14.87 -12.27 12.08
C ARG A 174 -16.21 -11.84 12.65
N VAL A 175 -16.42 -10.53 12.71
CA VAL A 175 -17.60 -9.92 13.32
C VAL A 175 -18.17 -8.84 12.42
N ASP A 176 -19.39 -8.42 12.72
CA ASP A 176 -20.04 -7.27 12.09
C ASP A 176 -20.26 -6.19 13.15
N VAL A 177 -19.80 -4.98 12.85
CA VAL A 177 -19.99 -3.80 13.68
C VAL A 177 -20.89 -2.84 12.92
N ARG A 178 -22.20 -2.90 13.17
CA ARG A 178 -23.22 -2.03 12.54
C ARG A 178 -23.18 -2.07 10.99
N GLY A 179 -22.90 -3.23 10.40
CA GLY A 179 -22.79 -3.41 8.95
C GLY A 179 -21.35 -3.30 8.40
N SER A 180 -20.39 -2.91 9.24
CA SER A 180 -18.96 -2.90 8.89
C SER A 180 -18.29 -4.21 9.28
N PRO A 181 -17.55 -4.87 8.38
CA PRO A 181 -16.73 -6.02 8.73
C PRO A 181 -15.68 -5.66 9.79
N GLY A 182 -15.49 -6.55 10.76
CA GLY A 182 -14.45 -6.41 11.79
C GLY A 182 -13.79 -7.74 12.15
N ILE A 183 -12.73 -7.65 12.94
CA ILE A 183 -12.04 -8.79 13.55
C ILE A 183 -11.95 -8.59 15.05
N PHE A 184 -12.38 -9.60 15.79
CA PHE A 184 -12.17 -9.74 17.22
C PHE A 184 -11.03 -10.72 17.49
N LEU A 185 -10.08 -10.32 18.32
CA LEU A 185 -8.94 -11.12 18.78
C LEU A 185 -9.08 -11.30 20.30
N SER A 186 -9.09 -12.54 20.79
CA SER A 186 -9.22 -12.83 22.22
C SER A 186 -8.30 -13.97 22.66
N GLY A 187 -8.12 -14.18 23.96
CA GLY A 187 -7.27 -15.27 24.50
C GLY A 187 -6.16 -14.75 25.40
N GLU A 188 -5.10 -15.53 25.60
CA GLU A 188 -3.93 -15.04 26.34
C GLU A 188 -3.33 -13.78 25.68
N THR A 189 -2.63 -12.98 26.48
CA THR A 189 -2.07 -11.69 26.06
C THR A 189 -1.30 -11.82 24.75
N HIS A 190 -1.69 -11.05 23.74
CA HIS A 190 -1.18 -11.18 22.37
C HIS A 190 -0.77 -9.83 21.80
N PHE A 191 0.08 -9.85 20.77
CA PHE A 191 0.59 -8.66 20.13
C PHE A 191 -0.24 -8.33 18.89
N VAL A 192 -0.54 -7.05 18.68
CA VAL A 192 -1.25 -6.58 17.48
C VAL A 192 -0.35 -5.61 16.71
N LEU A 193 0.40 -6.14 15.76
CA LEU A 193 1.22 -5.33 14.87
C LEU A 193 0.40 -4.86 13.67
N LEU A 194 0.32 -3.54 13.48
CA LEU A 194 -0.11 -2.97 12.21
C LEU A 194 1.12 -2.78 11.34
N LEU A 195 1.02 -3.17 10.08
CA LEU A 195 1.99 -2.77 9.08
C LEU A 195 1.50 -1.53 8.36
N ASP A 196 2.40 -0.59 8.16
CA ASP A 196 2.17 0.54 7.30
C ASP A 196 2.04 0.09 5.83
N ARG A 197 1.77 1.06 4.96
CA ARG A 197 1.70 0.87 3.50
C ARG A 197 2.94 0.24 2.85
N TYR A 198 4.07 0.20 3.54
CA TYR A 198 5.33 -0.36 3.11
C TYR A 198 5.56 -1.78 3.62
N GLY A 199 4.64 -2.31 4.43
CA GLY A 199 4.79 -3.59 5.10
C GLY A 199 5.68 -3.51 6.34
N GLU A 200 5.90 -2.32 6.87
CA GLU A 200 6.80 -2.09 8.00
C GLU A 200 5.99 -1.88 9.27
N ILE A 201 6.50 -2.36 10.40
CA ILE A 201 5.77 -2.33 11.65
C ILE A 201 5.60 -0.89 12.11
N VAL A 202 4.35 -0.52 12.39
CA VAL A 202 4.05 0.70 13.13
C VAL A 202 4.38 0.42 14.60
N GLU A 203 5.56 0.85 15.05
CA GLU A 203 6.12 0.54 16.37
C GLU A 203 5.14 0.78 17.53
N GLU A 204 4.31 1.81 17.44
CA GLU A 204 3.28 2.18 18.44
C GLU A 204 2.21 1.10 18.65
N THR A 205 2.10 0.17 17.71
CA THR A 205 1.17 -0.95 17.76
C THR A 205 1.80 -2.20 18.36
N ALA A 206 3.14 -2.27 18.40
CA ALA A 206 3.93 -3.37 18.94
C ALA A 206 3.91 -3.40 20.48
N ARG A 207 2.76 -3.79 21.04
CA ARG A 207 2.57 -3.97 22.48
C ARG A 207 1.61 -5.11 22.78
N LEU A 208 1.73 -5.60 24.01
CA LEU A 208 0.82 -6.58 24.59
C LEU A 208 -0.59 -5.97 24.70
N ALA A 209 -1.54 -6.57 24.01
CA ALA A 209 -2.96 -6.29 24.15
C ALA A 209 -3.68 -7.53 24.71
N ARG A 210 -4.77 -7.30 25.44
CA ARG A 210 -5.73 -8.34 25.82
C ARG A 210 -6.72 -8.51 24.67
N ASP A 211 -8.00 -8.22 24.88
CA ASP A 211 -8.99 -8.41 23.85
C ASP A 211 -9.01 -7.23 22.86
N VAL A 212 -8.84 -7.63 21.61
CA VAL A 212 -8.74 -6.94 20.33
C VAL A 212 -10.04 -6.71 19.55
N LEU A 213 -10.61 -5.51 19.36
CA LEU A 213 -11.61 -5.33 18.29
C LEU A 213 -11.12 -4.33 17.26
N ILE A 214 -11.08 -4.72 15.98
CA ILE A 214 -10.61 -3.88 14.87
C ILE A 214 -11.67 -3.86 13.78
N TRP A 215 -12.05 -2.67 13.31
CA TRP A 215 -12.98 -2.50 12.19
C TRP A 215 -12.75 -1.14 11.52
N GLU A 216 -13.53 -0.86 10.47
CA GLU A 216 -13.57 0.43 9.80
C GLU A 216 -14.99 1.03 9.89
N ASP A 217 -15.06 2.33 10.16
CA ASP A 217 -16.31 3.10 10.10
C ASP A 217 -16.10 4.44 9.36
N GLY A 218 -16.71 4.57 8.19
CA GLY A 218 -16.70 5.82 7.43
C GLY A 218 -15.31 6.25 6.95
N GLY A 219 -14.44 5.31 6.60
CA GLY A 219 -13.06 5.53 6.19
C GLY A 219 -12.07 5.75 7.35
N VAL A 220 -12.49 5.48 8.58
CA VAL A 220 -11.65 5.58 9.79
C VAL A 220 -11.41 4.17 10.33
N GLY A 221 -10.13 3.80 10.47
CA GLY A 221 -9.73 2.59 11.19
C GLY A 221 -9.94 2.77 12.69
N LEU A 222 -10.69 1.85 13.29
CA LEU A 222 -11.01 1.86 14.71
C LEU A 222 -10.48 0.60 15.38
N ARG A 223 -9.94 0.78 16.58
CA ARG A 223 -9.45 -0.32 17.42
C ARG A 223 -9.83 -0.12 18.87
N LEU A 224 -10.48 -1.11 19.48
CA LEU A 224 -10.68 -1.18 20.93
C LEU A 224 -9.73 -2.19 21.53
N GLU A 225 -9.12 -1.85 22.65
CA GLU A 225 -8.32 -2.76 23.44
C GLU A 225 -8.69 -2.66 24.92
N GLY A 226 -8.92 -3.80 25.55
CA GLY A 226 -9.34 -3.83 26.95
C GLY A 226 -9.55 -5.24 27.47
N ASP A 227 -10.11 -5.31 28.67
CA ASP A 227 -10.52 -6.55 29.33
C ASP A 227 -12.02 -6.73 29.12
N PHE A 228 -12.42 -7.17 27.93
CA PHE A 228 -13.82 -7.30 27.52
C PHE A 228 -14.03 -8.57 26.69
N ASP A 229 -15.22 -9.14 26.77
CA ASP A 229 -15.63 -10.19 25.84
C ASP A 229 -16.15 -9.59 24.52
N LEU A 230 -16.51 -10.47 23.58
CA LEU A 230 -17.02 -10.06 22.27
C LEU A 230 -18.30 -9.24 22.38
N GLU A 231 -19.22 -9.60 23.28
CA GLU A 231 -20.50 -8.90 23.41
C GLU A 231 -20.28 -7.46 23.90
N GLU A 232 -19.43 -7.29 24.91
CA GLU A 232 -19.04 -5.98 25.40
C GLU A 232 -18.26 -5.17 24.36
N ALA A 233 -17.35 -5.79 23.61
CA ALA A 233 -16.62 -5.14 22.53
C ALA A 233 -17.57 -4.55 21.47
N LEU A 234 -18.53 -5.35 21.01
CA LEU A 234 -19.53 -4.93 20.02
C LEU A 234 -20.47 -3.85 20.58
N ARG A 235 -20.83 -3.94 21.86
CA ARG A 235 -21.63 -2.91 22.54
C ARG A 235 -20.88 -1.57 22.63
N LEU A 236 -19.60 -1.60 22.99
CA LEU A 236 -18.74 -0.41 23.06
C LEU A 236 -18.56 0.20 21.67
N ALA A 237 -18.16 -0.60 20.68
CA ALA A 237 -18.05 -0.16 19.28
C ALA A 237 -19.37 0.42 18.77
N GLY A 238 -20.47 -0.25 19.09
CA GLY A 238 -21.84 0.15 18.82
C GLY A 238 -22.36 1.31 19.68
N SER A 239 -21.52 1.98 20.46
CA SER A 239 -21.88 3.18 21.22
C SER A 239 -21.04 4.41 20.87
N LEU A 240 -19.98 4.23 20.09
CA LEU A 240 -19.18 5.31 19.53
C LEU A 240 -20.03 6.17 18.57
N ARG A 241 -19.85 7.48 18.66
CA ARG A 241 -20.56 8.52 17.89
C ARG A 241 -19.58 9.48 17.24
#